data_AF-A0A7C7DGW0-F1
#
_entry.id   AF-A0A7C7DGW0-F1
#
_cell.length_a   1.000
_cell.length_b   1.000
_cell.length_c   1.000
_cell.angle_alpha   90.00
_cell.angle_beta   90.00
_cell.angle_gamma   90.00
#
_symmetry.space_group_name_H-M   'P 1'
#
loop_
_entity.id
_entity.type
_entity.pdbx_description
1 polymer ?
#
loop_
_entity_poly.entity_id
_entity_poly.type
_entity_poly.pdbx_seq_one_letter_code
_entity_poly.pdbx_strand_id
1 'polypeptide(L)'
;MQVDLAQNRRNITRKIIESHLIAGNPEPGSIVSIRIDQTLTQDATGTMAYLQFEALGVPRVKTSLSVSYVDHNTLGTGPENADDHLYLQTVAAKYGVVFSRPGNGICHRVHLERFAVPGLTLLGSDSHTPTAGAMCMLAIGAGGLDVAVAMAGHPYSFVMPAVVNARLHGTIPPMVSSKDVILEILRRFTVKGGVGKIFEYTGDGVHTLSVSERATIANMGAELGLTTSV
;
A
#
# COMPACT_ATOMS: atom_id res chain seq x y z
N MET A 1 20.01 -32.51 -21.80
CA MET A 1 19.83 -31.74 -20.56
C MET A 1 20.05 -30.28 -20.90
N GLN A 2 18.99 -29.52 -21.22
CA GLN A 2 19.11 -28.09 -21.49
C GLN A 2 19.13 -27.36 -20.14
N VAL A 3 20.29 -26.82 -19.79
CA VAL A 3 20.39 -25.80 -18.74
C VAL A 3 19.98 -24.50 -19.41
N ASP A 4 18.72 -24.12 -19.22
CA ASP A 4 18.26 -22.79 -19.61
C ASP A 4 18.81 -21.81 -18.57
N LEU A 5 19.96 -21.21 -18.86
CA LEU A 5 20.52 -20.13 -18.07
C LEU A 5 19.64 -18.90 -18.30
N ALA A 6 18.49 -18.85 -17.61
CA ALA A 6 17.65 -17.66 -17.59
C ALA A 6 18.48 -16.50 -17.04
N GLN A 7 18.98 -15.65 -17.95
CA GLN A 7 19.62 -14.40 -17.62
C GLN A 7 18.64 -13.57 -16.77
N ASN A 8 18.90 -13.52 -15.47
CA ASN A 8 18.47 -12.50 -14.52
C ASN A 8 17.05 -11.94 -14.73
N ARG A 9 16.03 -12.80 -14.68
CA ARG A 9 14.63 -12.35 -14.81
C ARG A 9 14.22 -11.58 -13.54
N ARG A 10 14.32 -10.25 -13.59
CA ARG A 10 13.90 -9.37 -12.48
C ARG A 10 12.43 -9.60 -12.14
N ASN A 11 12.15 -9.76 -10.85
CA ASN A 11 10.79 -9.91 -10.31
C ASN A 11 10.03 -8.57 -10.40
N ILE A 12 8.70 -8.58 -10.21
CA ILE A 12 7.88 -7.38 -10.43
C ILE A 12 8.18 -6.31 -9.38
N THR A 13 8.41 -6.71 -8.11
CA THR A 13 8.80 -5.79 -7.04
C THR A 13 10.06 -5.00 -7.40
N ARG A 14 11.11 -5.68 -7.88
CA ARG A 14 12.37 -5.06 -8.30
C ARG A 14 12.16 -4.09 -9.45
N LYS A 15 11.37 -4.46 -10.46
CA LYS A 15 11.07 -3.60 -11.60
C LYS A 15 10.39 -2.29 -11.17
N ILE A 16 9.43 -2.37 -10.25
CA ILE A 16 8.73 -1.18 -9.74
C ILE A 16 9.69 -0.31 -8.91
N ILE A 17 10.48 -0.90 -8.02
CA ILE A 17 11.44 -0.14 -7.20
C ILE A 17 12.48 0.56 -8.08
N GLU A 18 13.06 -0.15 -9.06
CA GLU A 18 14.07 0.41 -9.96
C GLU A 18 13.52 1.52 -10.84
N SER A 19 12.27 1.43 -11.32
CA SER A 19 11.66 2.48 -12.14
C SER A 19 11.27 3.75 -11.35
N HIS A 20 11.20 3.65 -10.02
CA HIS A 20 10.90 4.76 -9.11
C HIS A 20 12.10 5.20 -8.28
N LEU A 21 13.28 4.59 -8.46
CA LEU A 21 14.47 4.86 -7.66
C LEU A 21 14.96 6.30 -7.89
N ILE A 22 15.09 7.04 -6.80
CA ILE A 22 15.68 8.38 -6.77
C ILE A 22 17.12 8.33 -6.24
N ALA A 23 17.36 7.53 -5.21
CA ALA A 23 18.69 7.36 -4.61
C ALA A 23 18.82 6.00 -3.90
N GLY A 24 20.05 5.58 -3.65
CA GLY A 24 20.36 4.35 -2.91
C GLY A 24 20.63 3.14 -3.80
N ASN A 25 20.73 1.97 -3.17
CA ASN A 25 21.03 0.71 -3.84
C ASN A 25 19.85 -0.26 -3.62
N PRO A 26 19.17 -0.73 -4.68
CA PRO A 26 18.12 -1.72 -4.55
C PRO A 26 18.75 -3.10 -4.31
N GLU A 27 19.40 -3.30 -3.16
CA GLU A 27 19.83 -4.59 -2.66
C GLU A 27 19.35 -4.78 -1.21
N PRO A 28 18.88 -5.97 -0.79
CA PRO A 28 18.27 -6.15 0.51
C PRO A 28 19.19 -5.69 1.64
N GLY A 29 18.62 -4.95 2.60
CA GLY A 29 19.37 -4.35 3.72
C GLY A 29 20.02 -3.00 3.41
N SER A 30 20.11 -2.59 2.14
CA SER A 30 20.54 -1.23 1.77
C SER A 30 19.39 -0.23 1.89
N ILE A 31 19.69 1.05 2.06
CA ILE A 31 18.67 2.11 1.99
C ILE A 31 18.36 2.41 0.52
N VAL A 32 17.07 2.51 0.21
CA VAL A 32 16.55 3.01 -1.06
C VAL A 32 15.60 4.18 -0.81
N SER A 33 15.62 5.15 -1.73
CA SER A 33 14.71 6.28 -1.75
C SER A 33 13.94 6.25 -3.06
N ILE A 34 12.62 6.10 -3.02
CA ILE A 34 11.78 6.00 -4.22
C ILE A 34 10.81 7.18 -4.32
N ARG A 35 10.47 7.57 -5.54
CA ARG A 35 9.35 8.48 -5.80
C ARG A 35 8.03 7.77 -5.45
N ILE A 36 7.10 8.52 -4.87
CA ILE A 36 5.73 8.07 -4.58
C ILE A 36 4.76 8.72 -5.58
N ASP A 37 3.98 7.89 -6.27
CA ASP A 37 3.01 8.36 -7.28
C ASP A 37 1.68 8.72 -6.65
N GLN A 38 1.22 7.92 -5.68
CA GLN A 38 -0.07 8.08 -5.02
C GLN A 38 0.06 8.10 -3.50
N THR A 39 -0.79 8.87 -2.83
CA THR A 39 -0.94 8.81 -1.37
C THR A 39 -2.37 8.56 -0.90
N LEU A 40 -2.49 7.91 0.25
CA LEU A 40 -3.75 7.60 0.91
C LEU A 40 -3.69 8.03 2.38
N THR A 41 -4.70 8.77 2.83
CA THR A 41 -4.92 9.02 4.26
C THR A 41 -6.33 8.65 4.65
N GLN A 42 -6.53 8.20 5.89
CA GLN A 42 -7.85 7.97 6.48
C GLN A 42 -8.10 8.95 7.63
N ASP A 43 -9.33 9.11 8.11
CA ASP A 43 -9.71 10.21 9.01
C ASP A 43 -9.07 10.16 10.40
N ALA A 44 -8.75 8.99 10.94
CA ALA A 44 -8.06 8.84 12.22
C ALA A 44 -6.57 9.23 12.17
N THR A 45 -5.89 9.10 11.02
CA THR A 45 -4.45 9.47 10.87
C THR A 45 -4.22 10.70 9.98
N GLY A 46 -5.21 11.07 9.19
CA GLY A 46 -5.16 12.11 8.17
C GLY A 46 -5.05 13.49 8.77
N THR A 47 -5.77 13.80 9.87
CA THR A 47 -5.72 15.14 10.48
C THR A 47 -4.28 15.53 10.79
N MET A 48 -3.52 14.65 11.47
CA MET A 48 -2.12 14.88 11.80
C MET A 48 -1.22 14.93 10.55
N ALA A 49 -1.44 14.05 9.57
CA ALA A 49 -0.67 14.05 8.32
C ALA A 49 -0.82 15.37 7.55
N TYR A 50 -2.04 15.92 7.49
CA TYR A 50 -2.26 17.20 6.82
C TYR A 50 -1.69 18.37 7.61
N LEU A 51 -1.80 18.40 8.95
CA LEU A 51 -1.17 19.45 9.77
C LEU A 51 0.35 19.48 9.55
N GLN A 52 0.98 18.30 9.45
CA GLN A 52 2.40 18.16 9.11
C GLN A 52 2.68 18.64 7.68
N PHE A 53 1.82 18.31 6.72
CA PHE A 53 1.95 18.79 5.34
C PHE A 53 1.83 20.32 5.25
N GLU A 54 0.91 20.95 5.97
CA GLU A 54 0.79 22.41 6.03
C GLU A 54 2.06 23.05 6.58
N ALA A 55 2.68 22.44 7.60
CA ALA A 55 3.93 22.90 8.19
C ALA A 55 5.12 22.84 7.21
N LEU A 56 5.07 22.00 6.17
CA LEU A 56 6.09 21.97 5.10
C LEU A 56 6.00 23.20 4.17
N GLY A 57 4.91 23.97 4.22
CA GLY A 57 4.76 25.21 3.44
C GLY A 57 4.63 25.00 1.92
N VAL A 58 4.32 23.78 1.46
CA VAL A 58 4.12 23.49 0.03
C VAL A 58 2.70 23.90 -0.38
N PRO A 59 2.52 24.64 -1.49
CA PRO A 59 1.22 25.24 -1.82
C PRO A 59 0.16 24.25 -2.29
N ARG A 60 0.55 23.07 -2.79
CA ARG A 60 -0.31 21.96 -3.25
C ARG A 60 0.47 20.65 -3.24
N VAL A 61 -0.24 19.52 -3.15
CA VAL A 61 0.38 18.20 -3.28
C VAL A 61 1.13 18.05 -4.61
N LYS A 62 2.20 17.25 -4.60
CA LYS A 62 3.12 17.01 -5.72
C LYS A 62 3.06 15.59 -6.27
N THR A 63 2.47 14.66 -5.53
CA THR A 63 2.08 13.33 -6.01
C THR A 63 1.06 13.43 -7.14
N SER A 64 1.02 12.42 -7.99
CA SER A 64 0.07 12.37 -9.12
C SER A 64 -1.39 12.25 -8.63
N LEU A 65 -1.59 11.62 -7.48
CA LEU A 65 -2.88 11.51 -6.81
C LEU A 65 -2.69 11.48 -5.29
N SER A 66 -3.51 12.21 -4.56
CA SER A 66 -3.63 12.09 -3.11
C SER A 66 -5.10 12.00 -2.75
N VAL A 67 -5.47 11.06 -1.88
CA VAL A 67 -6.86 10.86 -1.48
C VAL A 67 -6.97 10.81 0.04
N SER A 68 -7.88 11.63 0.58
CA SER A 68 -8.28 11.61 1.99
C SER A 68 -9.63 10.91 2.13
N TYR A 69 -9.66 9.82 2.88
CA TYR A 69 -10.85 9.02 3.13
C TYR A 69 -11.42 9.30 4.52
N VAL A 70 -12.74 9.33 4.62
CA VAL A 70 -13.46 9.33 5.89
C VAL A 70 -14.22 8.01 6.01
N ASP A 71 -13.66 7.08 6.78
CA ASP A 71 -14.16 5.71 6.88
C ASP A 71 -14.01 5.08 8.28
N HIS A 72 -13.14 5.60 9.15
CA HIS A 72 -12.89 5.07 10.49
C HIS A 72 -13.89 5.59 11.51
N ASN A 73 -14.22 6.89 11.49
CA ASN A 73 -15.08 7.53 12.49
C ASN A 73 -16.44 7.96 11.92
N THR A 74 -17.11 7.07 11.19
CA THR A 74 -18.37 7.38 10.48
C THR A 74 -19.60 7.47 11.39
N LEU A 75 -19.55 6.89 12.59
CA LEU A 75 -20.64 6.96 13.56
C LEU A 75 -20.80 8.33 14.21
N GLY A 76 -19.75 9.17 14.19
CA GLY A 76 -19.78 10.53 14.75
C GLY A 76 -20.12 10.55 16.23
N THR A 77 -19.40 9.77 17.05
CA THR A 77 -19.72 9.59 18.48
C THR A 77 -19.40 10.81 19.36
N GLY A 78 -18.83 11.88 18.78
CA GLY A 78 -18.55 13.15 19.44
C GLY A 78 -18.31 14.29 18.44
N PRO A 79 -18.29 15.56 18.92
CA PRO A 79 -18.08 16.72 18.06
C PRO A 79 -16.70 16.72 17.38
N GLU A 80 -15.70 16.05 17.95
CA GLU A 80 -14.34 16.00 17.43
C GLU A 80 -14.33 15.39 16.02
N ASN A 81 -15.17 14.39 15.75
CA ASN A 81 -15.26 13.77 14.43
C ASN A 81 -15.83 14.73 13.38
N ALA A 82 -16.81 15.57 13.74
CA ALA A 82 -17.38 16.53 12.82
C ALA A 82 -16.35 17.62 12.44
N ASP A 83 -15.60 18.10 13.42
CA ASP A 83 -14.53 19.09 13.22
C ASP A 83 -13.37 18.50 12.39
N ASP A 84 -12.94 17.27 12.69
CA ASP A 84 -11.93 16.55 11.91
C ASP A 84 -12.38 16.37 10.46
N HIS A 85 -13.62 15.92 10.22
CA HIS A 85 -14.13 15.69 8.87
C HIS A 85 -14.25 16.99 8.08
N LEU A 86 -14.67 18.08 8.73
CA LEU A 86 -14.70 19.41 8.12
C LEU A 86 -13.28 19.92 7.80
N TYR A 87 -12.34 19.72 8.71
CA TYR A 87 -10.92 20.03 8.47
C TYR A 87 -10.39 19.24 7.27
N LEU A 88 -10.59 17.92 7.23
CA LEU A 88 -10.16 17.05 6.14
C LEU A 88 -10.78 17.46 4.79
N GLN A 89 -12.05 17.85 4.79
CA GLN A 89 -12.71 18.35 3.58
C GLN A 89 -12.08 19.66 3.08
N THR A 90 -11.85 20.61 3.98
CA THR A 90 -11.35 21.94 3.64
C THR A 90 -9.87 21.93 3.27
N VAL A 91 -9.05 21.14 3.98
CA VAL A 91 -7.63 20.95 3.68
C VAL A 91 -7.45 20.23 2.34
N ALA A 92 -8.30 19.26 2.04
CA ALA A 92 -8.28 18.58 0.75
C ALA A 92 -8.59 19.53 -0.41
N ALA A 93 -9.63 20.37 -0.24
CA ALA A 93 -10.00 21.39 -1.22
C ALA A 93 -8.88 22.43 -1.42
N LYS A 94 -8.20 22.84 -0.34
CA LYS A 94 -7.09 23.81 -0.37
C LYS A 94 -5.88 23.29 -1.16
N TYR A 95 -5.47 22.05 -0.93
CA TYR A 95 -4.20 21.52 -1.46
C TYR A 95 -4.34 20.64 -2.70
N GLY A 96 -5.55 20.41 -3.19
CA GLY A 96 -5.81 19.62 -4.40
C GLY A 96 -5.83 18.10 -4.15
N VAL A 97 -6.29 17.69 -2.97
CA VAL A 97 -6.46 16.28 -2.60
C VAL A 97 -7.90 15.86 -2.90
N VAL A 98 -8.09 14.63 -3.35
CA VAL A 98 -9.43 14.06 -3.52
C VAL A 98 -10.01 13.71 -2.15
N PHE A 99 -11.16 14.28 -1.81
CA PHE A 99 -11.86 13.98 -0.57
C PHE A 99 -12.93 12.90 -0.79
N SER A 100 -12.78 11.75 -0.15
CA SER A 100 -13.78 10.68 -0.11
C SER A 100 -14.63 10.83 1.15
N ARG A 101 -15.89 11.24 0.95
CA ARG A 101 -16.86 11.55 2.00
C ARG A 101 -17.24 10.33 2.85
N PRO A 102 -17.73 10.55 4.08
CA PRO A 102 -18.32 9.50 4.90
C PRO A 102 -19.35 8.69 4.11
N GLY A 103 -19.31 7.36 4.25
CA GLY A 103 -20.23 6.45 3.59
C GLY A 103 -19.84 6.01 2.18
N ASN A 104 -18.78 6.55 1.58
CA ASN A 104 -18.25 6.06 0.30
C ASN A 104 -17.67 4.64 0.38
N GLY A 105 -17.18 4.24 1.57
CA GLY A 105 -16.60 2.93 1.82
C GLY A 105 -15.18 3.00 2.37
N ILE A 106 -14.65 1.83 2.74
CA ILE A 106 -13.31 1.67 3.34
C ILE A 106 -12.24 2.10 2.34
N CYS A 107 -11.26 2.88 2.81
CA CYS A 107 -10.21 3.51 2.03
C CYS A 107 -9.53 2.56 1.03
N HIS A 108 -9.05 1.41 1.50
CA HIS A 108 -8.37 0.41 0.65
C HIS A 108 -9.26 -0.16 -0.44
N ARG A 109 -10.55 -0.37 -0.15
CA ARG A 109 -11.51 -0.92 -1.11
C ARG A 109 -11.84 0.12 -2.18
N VAL A 110 -12.16 1.33 -1.77
CA VAL A 110 -12.46 2.44 -2.69
C VAL A 110 -11.23 2.77 -3.54
N HIS A 111 -10.02 2.73 -2.95
CA HIS A 111 -8.79 2.96 -3.68
C HIS A 111 -8.53 1.90 -4.74
N LEU A 112 -8.69 0.62 -4.38
CA LEU A 112 -8.57 -0.50 -5.31
C LEU A 112 -9.55 -0.38 -6.50
N GLU A 113 -10.77 0.05 -6.24
CA GLU A 113 -11.83 0.15 -7.27
C GLU A 113 -11.69 1.37 -8.18
N ARG A 114 -11.09 2.47 -7.70
CA ARG A 114 -11.14 3.77 -8.39
C ARG A 114 -9.78 4.30 -8.85
N PHE A 115 -8.71 3.95 -8.16
CA PHE A 115 -7.44 4.67 -8.25
C PHE A 115 -6.21 3.78 -8.42
N ALA A 116 -6.30 2.48 -8.11
CA ALA A 116 -5.17 1.58 -8.25
C ALA A 116 -4.71 1.45 -9.71
N VAL A 117 -3.41 1.63 -9.93
CA VAL A 117 -2.77 1.55 -11.25
C VAL A 117 -1.56 0.63 -11.19
N PRO A 118 -1.55 -0.49 -11.95
CA PRO A 118 -0.41 -1.41 -11.95
C PRO A 118 0.93 -0.74 -12.24
N GLY A 119 1.94 -1.12 -11.47
CA GLY A 119 3.31 -0.63 -11.60
C GLY A 119 3.60 0.69 -10.90
N LEU A 120 2.60 1.37 -10.33
CA LEU A 120 2.78 2.58 -9.53
C LEU A 120 3.06 2.28 -8.06
N THR A 121 3.54 3.30 -7.37
CA THR A 121 3.80 3.32 -5.93
C THR A 121 2.66 4.02 -5.18
N LEU A 122 2.28 3.46 -4.03
CA LEU A 122 1.28 4.03 -3.11
C LEU A 122 1.85 4.07 -1.71
N LEU A 123 1.79 5.24 -1.05
CA LEU A 123 2.13 5.39 0.36
C LEU A 123 0.89 5.80 1.15
N GLY A 124 0.51 5.01 2.15
CA GLY A 124 -0.73 5.24 2.91
C GLY A 124 -0.49 5.34 4.40
N SER A 125 -1.21 6.24 5.08
CA SER A 125 -1.16 6.41 6.55
C SER A 125 -1.98 5.34 7.28
N ASP A 126 -1.94 4.11 6.79
CA ASP A 126 -2.70 2.96 7.25
C ASP A 126 -1.93 1.66 6.99
N SER A 127 -1.97 0.72 7.94
CA SER A 127 -1.23 -0.55 7.87
C SER A 127 -1.67 -1.47 6.73
N HIS A 128 -2.93 -1.37 6.30
CA HIS A 128 -3.52 -2.26 5.30
C HIS A 128 -3.44 -1.69 3.88
N THR A 129 -2.71 -0.60 3.69
CA THR A 129 -2.31 -0.05 2.37
C THR A 129 -1.79 -1.12 1.37
N PRO A 130 -1.06 -2.18 1.80
CA PRO A 130 -0.69 -3.31 0.93
C PRO A 130 -1.83 -3.97 0.15
N THR A 131 -3.10 -3.74 0.49
CA THR A 131 -4.26 -4.19 -0.30
C THR A 131 -4.14 -3.87 -1.79
N ALA A 132 -3.61 -2.70 -2.16
CA ALA A 132 -3.44 -2.30 -3.55
C ALA A 132 -2.38 -3.13 -4.31
N GLY A 133 -1.56 -3.90 -3.59
CA GLY A 133 -0.67 -4.91 -4.15
C GLY A 133 -1.36 -5.92 -5.07
N ALA A 134 -2.65 -6.20 -4.84
CA ALA A 134 -3.46 -7.04 -5.73
C ALA A 134 -3.55 -6.54 -7.18
N MET A 135 -3.27 -5.25 -7.40
CA MET A 135 -3.19 -4.61 -8.71
C MET A 135 -1.73 -4.39 -9.14
N CYS A 136 -0.76 -5.13 -8.60
CA CYS A 136 0.67 -4.99 -8.89
C CYS A 136 1.22 -3.59 -8.59
N MET A 137 0.71 -2.93 -7.54
CA MET A 137 1.28 -1.69 -7.02
C MET A 137 2.28 -2.00 -5.91
N LEU A 138 3.32 -1.18 -5.77
CA LEU A 138 4.15 -1.17 -4.57
C LEU A 138 3.47 -0.27 -3.53
N ALA A 139 2.58 -0.87 -2.72
CA ALA A 139 1.72 -0.14 -1.80
C ALA A 139 2.14 -0.35 -0.34
N ILE A 140 2.63 0.69 0.33
CA ILE A 140 3.28 0.58 1.64
C ILE A 140 2.51 1.41 2.67
N GLY A 141 2.25 0.81 3.85
CA GLY A 141 1.75 1.53 5.02
C GLY A 141 2.90 2.27 5.71
N ALA A 142 2.71 3.55 6.01
CA ALA A 142 3.71 4.41 6.65
C ALA A 142 3.08 5.37 7.66
N GLY A 143 3.92 6.10 8.40
CA GLY A 143 3.44 7.14 9.32
C GLY A 143 2.89 8.36 8.57
N GLY A 144 2.03 9.14 9.24
CA GLY A 144 1.46 10.37 8.67
C GLY A 144 2.52 11.37 8.18
N LEU A 145 3.68 11.44 8.86
CA LEU A 145 4.78 12.31 8.47
C LEU A 145 5.42 11.88 7.14
N ASP A 146 5.67 10.59 6.95
CA ASP A 146 6.23 10.08 5.69
C ASP A 146 5.26 10.34 4.52
N VAL A 147 3.96 10.17 4.76
CA VAL A 147 2.92 10.49 3.77
C VAL A 147 2.88 11.99 3.48
N ALA A 148 2.99 12.85 4.48
CA ALA A 148 3.07 14.30 4.29
C ALA A 148 4.29 14.72 3.47
N VAL A 149 5.45 14.15 3.77
CA VAL A 149 6.71 14.40 3.04
C VAL A 149 6.61 13.90 1.59
N ALA A 150 5.97 12.75 1.36
CA ALA A 150 5.69 12.23 0.02
C ALA A 150 4.71 13.13 -0.75
N MET A 151 3.63 13.60 -0.11
CA MET A 151 2.71 14.60 -0.69
C MET A 151 3.44 15.90 -1.08
N ALA A 152 4.48 16.29 -0.35
CA ALA A 152 5.33 17.44 -0.67
C ALA A 152 6.31 17.19 -1.84
N GLY A 153 6.38 15.96 -2.36
CA GLY A 153 7.20 15.58 -3.53
C GLY A 153 8.59 15.07 -3.18
N HIS A 154 8.86 14.83 -1.90
CA HIS A 154 10.11 14.21 -1.47
C HIS A 154 10.03 12.68 -1.58
N PRO A 155 11.16 11.99 -1.83
CA PRO A 155 11.17 10.55 -1.94
C PRO A 155 10.94 9.87 -0.59
N TYR A 156 10.29 8.71 -0.61
CA TYR A 156 10.15 7.84 0.56
C TYR A 156 11.39 6.94 0.70
N SER A 157 12.04 6.98 1.87
CA SER A 157 13.27 6.23 2.13
C SER A 157 13.04 5.10 3.11
N PHE A 158 13.46 3.89 2.75
CA PHE A 158 13.30 2.70 3.58
C PHE A 158 14.44 1.70 3.34
N VAL A 159 14.60 0.76 4.27
CA VAL A 159 15.54 -0.35 4.11
C VAL A 159 14.94 -1.34 3.11
N MET A 160 15.64 -1.60 2.02
CA MET A 160 15.22 -2.51 0.96
C MET A 160 14.89 -3.90 1.53
N PRO A 161 13.62 -4.36 1.44
CA PRO A 161 13.22 -5.66 1.92
C PRO A 161 13.76 -6.79 1.02
N ALA A 162 13.91 -7.99 1.59
CA ALA A 162 14.08 -9.19 0.79
C ALA A 162 12.77 -9.54 0.08
N VAL A 163 12.83 -9.94 -1.20
CA VAL A 163 11.63 -10.38 -1.94
C VAL A 163 11.50 -11.89 -1.81
N VAL A 164 10.38 -12.35 -1.28
CA VAL A 164 10.04 -13.77 -1.13
C VAL A 164 8.96 -14.14 -2.14
N ASN A 165 9.22 -15.15 -2.96
CA ASN A 165 8.21 -15.65 -3.90
C ASN A 165 7.27 -16.65 -3.19
N ALA A 166 6.03 -16.22 -2.94
CA ALA A 166 4.95 -17.05 -2.46
C ALA A 166 4.22 -17.69 -3.66
N ARG A 167 4.74 -18.84 -4.13
CA ARG A 167 4.19 -19.52 -5.30
C ARG A 167 2.92 -20.31 -4.96
N LEU A 168 1.79 -19.93 -5.55
CA LEU A 168 0.48 -20.55 -5.42
C LEU A 168 0.23 -21.55 -6.55
N HIS A 169 -0.34 -22.71 -6.21
CA HIS A 169 -0.59 -23.81 -7.12
C HIS A 169 -2.04 -24.30 -7.05
N GLY A 170 -2.59 -24.73 -8.19
CA GLY A 170 -3.95 -25.26 -8.26
C GLY A 170 -5.04 -24.21 -8.03
N THR A 171 -6.26 -24.68 -7.76
CA THR A 171 -7.44 -23.84 -7.52
C THR A 171 -7.88 -23.96 -6.06
N ILE A 172 -8.53 -22.92 -5.52
CA ILE A 172 -9.16 -22.99 -4.20
C ILE A 172 -10.29 -24.04 -4.24
N PRO A 173 -10.29 -25.05 -3.33
CA PRO A 173 -11.33 -26.07 -3.29
C PRO A 173 -12.65 -25.52 -2.71
N PRO A 174 -13.79 -26.20 -2.89
CA PRO A 174 -15.06 -25.80 -2.30
C PRO A 174 -14.94 -25.59 -0.79
N MET A 175 -15.67 -24.59 -0.26
CA MET A 175 -15.67 -24.19 1.16
C MET A 175 -14.34 -23.60 1.69
N VAL A 176 -13.35 -23.41 0.83
CA VAL A 176 -12.13 -22.65 1.13
C VAL A 176 -12.19 -21.32 0.37
N SER A 177 -11.54 -20.29 0.90
CA SER A 177 -11.52 -18.94 0.35
C SER A 177 -10.09 -18.38 0.30
N SER A 178 -9.93 -17.24 -0.36
CA SER A 178 -8.65 -16.50 -0.37
C SER A 178 -8.18 -16.08 1.02
N LYS A 179 -9.10 -15.92 1.98
CA LYS A 179 -8.78 -15.70 3.39
C LYS A 179 -8.00 -16.89 3.97
N ASP A 180 -8.39 -18.11 3.65
CA ASP A 180 -7.73 -19.31 4.15
C ASP A 180 -6.31 -19.46 3.60
N VAL A 181 -6.07 -19.00 2.37
CA VAL A 181 -4.71 -18.95 1.77
C VAL A 181 -3.78 -18.09 2.62
N ILE A 182 -4.18 -16.85 2.93
CA ILE A 182 -3.33 -15.94 3.72
C ILE A 182 -3.26 -16.35 5.20
N LEU A 183 -4.30 -16.97 5.76
CA LEU A 183 -4.25 -17.57 7.10
C LEU A 183 -3.28 -18.75 7.16
N GLU A 184 -3.21 -19.58 6.13
CA GLU A 184 -2.23 -20.67 6.05
C GLU A 184 -0.79 -20.13 5.94
N ILE A 185 -0.59 -19.06 5.18
CA ILE A 185 0.71 -18.37 5.12
C ILE A 185 1.06 -17.77 6.49
N LEU A 186 0.11 -17.10 7.15
CA LEU A 186 0.29 -16.58 8.51
C LEU A 186 0.63 -17.70 9.50
N ARG A 187 -0.01 -18.87 9.42
CA ARG A 187 0.32 -20.04 10.26
C ARG A 187 1.77 -20.51 10.07
N ARG A 188 2.29 -20.46 8.83
CA ARG A 188 3.66 -20.90 8.49
C ARG A 188 4.74 -19.89 8.88
N PHE A 189 4.45 -18.59 8.71
CA PHE A 189 5.43 -17.53 8.90
C PHE A 189 5.32 -16.84 10.26
N THR A 190 4.16 -16.91 10.92
CA THR A 190 3.82 -16.20 12.16
C THR A 190 3.77 -14.67 11.99
N VAL A 191 3.32 -13.96 13.04
CA VAL A 191 3.15 -12.50 13.04
C VAL A 191 4.45 -11.69 12.91
N LYS A 192 5.62 -12.33 13.04
CA LYS A 192 6.94 -11.69 12.87
C LYS A 192 7.73 -12.24 11.67
N GLY A 193 7.17 -13.20 10.93
CA GLY A 193 7.90 -13.86 9.84
C GLY A 193 8.13 -12.99 8.62
N GLY A 194 7.36 -11.93 8.45
CA GLY A 194 7.40 -11.01 7.32
C GLY A 194 8.27 -9.77 7.50
N VAL A 195 8.82 -9.52 8.70
CA VAL A 195 9.61 -8.31 8.94
C VAL A 195 10.81 -8.24 7.99
N GLY A 196 10.94 -7.10 7.31
CA GLY A 196 12.00 -6.86 6.31
C GLY A 196 11.80 -7.64 5.00
N LYS A 197 10.57 -8.06 4.70
CA LYS A 197 10.24 -8.80 3.47
C LYS A 197 9.08 -8.19 2.72
N ILE A 198 9.11 -8.38 1.39
CA ILE A 198 7.97 -8.23 0.50
C ILE A 198 7.61 -9.62 0.00
N PHE A 199 6.34 -9.98 0.05
CA PHE A 199 5.87 -11.22 -0.57
C PHE A 199 5.37 -10.92 -1.98
N GLU A 200 5.96 -11.61 -2.95
CA GLU A 200 5.53 -11.58 -4.34
C GLU A 200 4.78 -12.89 -4.65
N TYR A 201 3.52 -12.81 -5.03
CA TYR A 201 2.67 -13.96 -5.28
C TYR A 201 2.73 -14.36 -6.76
N THR A 202 3.18 -15.58 -7.04
CA THR A 202 3.31 -16.10 -8.41
C THR A 202 2.71 -17.50 -8.53
N GLY A 203 2.73 -18.08 -9.74
CA GLY A 203 2.26 -19.45 -9.97
C GLY A 203 0.88 -19.53 -10.60
N ASP A 204 0.51 -20.74 -11.01
CA ASP A 204 -0.73 -21.03 -11.73
C ASP A 204 -1.98 -20.70 -10.92
N GLY A 205 -1.91 -20.85 -9.59
CA GLY A 205 -3.03 -20.53 -8.71
C GLY A 205 -3.38 -19.05 -8.63
N VAL A 206 -2.46 -18.14 -8.94
CA VAL A 206 -2.79 -16.69 -8.97
C VAL A 206 -3.81 -16.37 -10.07
N HIS A 207 -3.74 -17.09 -11.19
CA HIS A 207 -4.66 -16.90 -12.32
C HIS A 207 -6.10 -17.32 -12.00
N THR A 208 -6.30 -18.12 -10.95
CA THR A 208 -7.62 -18.60 -10.53
C THR A 208 -8.30 -17.63 -9.56
N LEU A 209 -7.58 -16.61 -9.07
CA LEU A 209 -8.08 -15.63 -8.12
C LEU A 209 -8.58 -14.37 -8.83
N SER A 210 -9.75 -13.90 -8.43
CA SER A 210 -10.26 -12.56 -8.74
C SER A 210 -9.40 -11.48 -8.08
N VAL A 211 -9.53 -10.23 -8.55
CA VAL A 211 -8.82 -9.07 -7.95
C VAL A 211 -9.19 -8.90 -6.47
N SER A 212 -10.46 -9.08 -6.10
CA SER A 212 -10.90 -9.01 -4.70
C SER A 212 -10.25 -10.10 -3.84
N GLU A 213 -10.09 -11.31 -4.37
CA GLU A 213 -9.43 -12.40 -3.65
C GLU A 213 -7.93 -12.18 -3.48
N ARG A 214 -7.26 -11.63 -4.51
CA ARG A 214 -5.86 -11.18 -4.39
C ARG A 214 -5.73 -10.06 -3.35
N ALA A 215 -6.69 -9.14 -3.31
CA ALA A 215 -6.73 -8.06 -2.34
C ALA A 215 -6.86 -8.57 -0.91
N THR A 216 -7.69 -9.59 -0.66
CA THR A 216 -7.76 -10.27 0.64
C THR A 216 -6.41 -10.82 1.09
N ILE A 217 -5.67 -11.45 0.17
CA ILE A 217 -4.35 -12.02 0.46
C ILE A 217 -3.32 -10.91 0.71
N ALA A 218 -3.29 -9.89 -0.15
CA ALA A 218 -2.34 -8.78 -0.04
C ALA A 218 -2.57 -7.94 1.22
N ASN A 219 -3.84 -7.63 1.52
CA ASN A 219 -4.30 -6.90 2.69
C ASN A 219 -3.76 -7.51 3.99
N MET A 220 -3.99 -8.81 4.17
CA MET A 220 -3.65 -9.48 5.42
C MET A 220 -2.15 -9.84 5.51
N GLY A 221 -1.35 -9.42 4.52
CA GLY A 221 0.11 -9.40 4.60
C GLY A 221 0.64 -8.52 5.73
N ALA A 222 -0.13 -7.50 6.12
CA ALA A 222 0.19 -6.61 7.24
C ALA A 222 0.37 -7.38 8.56
N GLU A 223 -0.47 -8.39 8.81
CA GLU A 223 -0.46 -9.21 10.03
C GLU A 223 0.79 -10.11 10.15
N LEU A 224 1.53 -10.31 9.04
CA LEU A 224 2.83 -10.99 9.05
C LEU A 224 4.00 -10.04 9.32
N GLY A 225 3.75 -8.73 9.34
CA GLY A 225 4.78 -7.69 9.41
C GLY A 225 5.49 -7.45 8.07
N LEU A 226 4.87 -7.79 6.94
CA LEU A 226 5.42 -7.50 5.62
C LEU A 226 5.51 -5.99 5.38
N THR A 227 6.53 -5.56 4.64
CA THR A 227 6.58 -4.19 4.12
C THR A 227 5.43 -3.96 3.13
N THR A 228 5.20 -4.93 2.25
CA THR A 228 4.02 -5.01 1.38
C THR A 228 3.89 -6.39 0.74
N SER A 229 2.81 -6.59 -0.01
CA SER A 229 2.48 -7.76 -0.82
C SER A 229 2.29 -7.31 -2.27
N VAL A 230 2.75 -8.10 -3.26
CA VAL A 230 2.61 -7.81 -4.69
C VAL A 230 2.20 -9.06 -5.47
#